data_AF-A0A9X0AN28-F1
#
_entry.id   AF-A0A9X0AN28-F1
#
_cell.length_a   1.000
_cell.length_b   1.000
_cell.length_c   1.000
_cell.angle_alpha   90.00
_cell.angle_beta   90.00
_cell.angle_gamma   90.00
#
_symmetry.space_group_name_H-M   'P 1'
#
loop_
_entity.id
_entity.type
_entity.pdbx_description
1 polymer ?
#
loop_
_entity_poly.entity_id
_entity_poly.type
_entity_poly.pdbx_seq_one_letter_code
_entity_poly.pdbx_strand_id
1 'polypeptide(L)'
;MNFRPKPSWPTLPLRFHQFLVLAGFRPSIATIFRSLIIAPIGSTLPSIVEAARILSNHTFSPCYVILSDGFSTLVMEKDQHISYVRSSPSFIVQTNHDIFLWQAQNRLADHDGSPFPVPQLNPYPAPPSGSAYNGPGVFEKYQQYWSREDSIDRYNSLLEKWMAIPKGIGTKPSAEIEDVKSWIRSEPVGNTQTHFMCLMDPVKGEIRWLERGKEEAYV
;
A
#
# COMPACT_ATOMS: atom_id res chain seq x y z
N MET A 1 6.82 -8.01 -7.12
CA MET A 1 7.22 -6.69 -6.57
C MET A 1 6.04 -5.76 -6.81
N ASN A 2 5.49 -5.08 -5.79
CA ASN A 2 4.39 -4.12 -5.94
C ASN A 2 4.87 -2.90 -6.72
N PHE A 3 4.96 -3.03 -8.04
CA PHE A 3 5.37 -1.98 -8.95
C PHE A 3 4.28 -0.91 -8.96
N ARG A 4 4.67 0.32 -8.62
CA ARG A 4 3.85 1.53 -8.76
C ARG A 4 4.27 2.22 -10.07
N PRO A 5 3.65 1.89 -11.22
CA PRO A 5 3.96 2.55 -12.49
C PRO A 5 3.50 4.01 -12.44
N LYS A 6 4.42 4.94 -12.70
CA LYS A 6 4.06 6.29 -13.14
C LYS A 6 4.44 6.41 -14.61
N PRO A 7 3.49 6.57 -15.54
CA PRO A 7 3.73 6.50 -16.98
C PRO A 7 4.64 7.62 -17.54
N SER A 8 4.96 8.64 -16.74
CA SER A 8 5.77 9.80 -17.16
C SER A 8 7.17 9.87 -16.55
N TRP A 9 7.59 8.88 -15.75
CA TRP A 9 8.84 8.99 -15.02
C TRP A 9 10.01 8.43 -15.84
N PRO A 10 11.17 9.12 -15.87
CA PRO A 10 12.35 8.59 -16.54
C PRO A 10 12.69 7.24 -15.91
N THR A 11 12.74 6.20 -16.73
CA THR A 11 13.00 4.82 -16.27
C THR A 11 14.47 4.60 -15.97
N LEU A 12 15.36 5.45 -16.50
CA LEU A 12 16.81 5.30 -16.37
C LEU A 12 17.31 5.33 -14.90
N PRO A 13 16.90 6.29 -14.04
CA PRO A 13 17.25 6.25 -12.62
C PRO A 13 16.76 4.99 -11.89
N LEU A 14 15.60 4.45 -12.29
CA LEU A 14 15.08 3.20 -11.74
C LEU A 14 15.90 1.99 -12.20
N ARG A 15 16.22 1.90 -13.48
CA ARG A 15 17.06 0.82 -14.02
C ARG A 15 18.46 0.86 -13.44
N PHE A 16 19.03 2.05 -13.28
CA PHE A 16 20.34 2.23 -12.65
C PHE A 16 20.30 1.80 -11.17
N HIS A 17 19.25 2.20 -10.43
CA HIS A 17 19.03 1.71 -9.07
C HIS A 17 18.95 0.17 -9.01
N GLN A 18 18.15 -0.45 -9.88
CA GLN A 18 17.99 -1.90 -9.95
C GLN A 18 19.34 -2.60 -10.24
N PHE A 19 20.13 -2.06 -11.17
CA PHE A 19 21.47 -2.55 -11.46
C PHE A 19 22.38 -2.48 -10.23
N LEU A 20 22.41 -1.35 -9.51
CA LEU A 20 23.21 -1.22 -8.29
C LEU A 20 22.79 -2.21 -7.20
N VAL A 21 21.50 -2.53 -7.09
CA VAL A 21 21.01 -3.56 -6.15
C VAL A 21 21.50 -4.94 -6.57
N LEU A 22 21.37 -5.30 -7.85
CA LEU A 22 21.80 -6.60 -8.37
C LEU A 22 23.33 -6.79 -8.28
N ALA A 23 24.10 -5.73 -8.50
CA ALA A 23 25.55 -5.74 -8.37
C ALA A 23 26.05 -5.66 -6.91
N GLY A 24 25.14 -5.58 -5.92
CA GLY A 24 25.48 -5.51 -4.50
C GLY A 24 26.00 -4.15 -4.01
N PHE A 25 26.00 -3.13 -4.86
CA PHE A 25 26.41 -1.76 -4.51
C PHE A 25 25.32 -0.97 -3.77
N ARG A 26 24.10 -1.50 -3.66
CA ARG A 26 23.01 -0.89 -2.91
C ARG A 26 22.15 -1.96 -2.24
N PRO A 27 21.71 -1.76 -0.99
CA PRO A 27 20.78 -2.69 -0.34
C PRO A 27 19.43 -2.73 -1.06
N SER A 28 18.83 -3.92 -1.08
CA SER A 28 17.44 -4.08 -1.49
C SER A 28 16.50 -3.47 -0.45
N ILE A 29 15.25 -3.17 -0.84
CA ILE A 29 14.22 -2.72 0.10
C ILE A 29 14.00 -3.73 1.24
N ALA A 30 14.05 -5.03 0.94
CA ALA A 30 13.90 -6.08 1.94
C ALA A 30 15.04 -6.07 2.97
N THR A 31 16.26 -5.75 2.55
CA THR A 31 17.41 -5.58 3.47
C THR A 31 17.18 -4.42 4.44
N ILE A 32 16.66 -3.30 3.94
CA ILE A 32 16.34 -2.14 4.77
C ILE A 32 15.23 -2.49 5.76
N PHE A 33 14.14 -3.12 5.30
CA PHE A 33 13.07 -3.60 6.19
C PHE A 33 13.57 -4.56 7.25
N ARG A 34 14.44 -5.51 6.88
CA ARG A 34 15.02 -6.44 7.83
C ARG A 34 15.76 -5.72 8.95
N SER A 35 16.52 -4.66 8.65
CA SER A 35 17.18 -3.87 9.70
C SER A 35 16.23 -3.06 10.59
N LEU A 36 15.02 -2.76 10.10
CA LEU A 36 13.98 -2.04 10.86
C LEU A 36 13.13 -2.98 11.73
N ILE A 37 13.08 -4.27 11.40
CA ILE A 37 12.28 -5.28 12.12
C ILE A 37 13.18 -6.10 13.05
N ILE A 38 14.44 -6.34 12.66
CA ILE A 38 15.41 -7.13 13.41
C ILE A 38 16.49 -6.19 13.94
N ALA A 39 16.33 -5.77 15.20
CA ALA A 39 17.34 -5.01 15.91
C ALA A 39 18.59 -5.87 16.17
N PRO A 40 19.81 -5.34 15.94
CA PRO A 40 21.03 -5.90 16.52
C PRO A 40 20.89 -6.10 18.03
N ILE A 41 21.54 -7.14 18.57
CA ILE A 41 21.52 -7.44 20.00
C ILE A 41 21.96 -6.21 20.79
N GLY A 42 21.14 -5.78 21.76
CA GLY A 42 21.41 -4.60 22.59
C GLY A 42 20.93 -3.27 21.99
N SER A 43 20.27 -3.26 20.83
CA SER A 43 19.64 -2.06 20.27
C SER A 43 18.12 -2.10 20.40
N THR A 44 17.52 -0.93 20.52
CA THR A 44 16.05 -0.76 20.49
C THR A 44 15.60 -0.60 19.05
N LEU A 45 14.46 -1.20 18.72
CA LEU A 45 13.82 -0.95 17.43
C LEU A 45 13.41 0.53 17.32
N PRO A 46 13.49 1.14 16.13
CA PRO A 46 13.01 2.49 15.91
C PRO A 46 11.49 2.57 16.11
N SER A 47 11.01 3.74 16.54
CA SER A 47 9.57 4.02 16.50
C SER A 47 9.05 4.00 15.05
N ILE A 48 7.75 3.82 14.85
CA ILE A 48 7.17 3.82 13.49
C ILE A 48 7.43 5.13 12.72
N VAL A 49 7.52 6.26 13.43
CA VAL A 49 7.86 7.57 12.86
C VAL A 49 9.32 7.61 12.43
N GLU A 50 10.22 7.09 13.26
CA GLU A 50 11.65 7.04 12.96
C GLU A 50 11.95 6.07 11.80
N ALA A 51 11.30 4.91 11.79
CA ALA A 51 11.35 3.97 10.68
C ALA A 51 10.85 4.61 9.37
N ALA A 52 9.73 5.35 9.41
CA ALA A 52 9.22 6.08 8.25
C ALA A 52 10.20 7.18 7.78
N ARG A 53 10.88 7.87 8.69
CA ARG A 53 11.90 8.86 8.35
C ARG A 53 13.11 8.22 7.66
N ILE A 54 13.60 7.10 8.19
CA ILE A 54 14.70 6.32 7.60
C ILE A 54 14.32 5.88 6.18
N LEU A 55 13.14 5.27 6.01
CA LEU A 55 12.64 4.82 4.71
C LEU A 55 12.45 5.97 3.71
N SER A 56 11.97 7.12 4.17
CA SER A 56 11.76 8.29 3.31
C SER A 56 13.08 8.80 2.72
N ASN A 57 14.15 8.76 3.52
CA ASN A 57 15.48 9.22 3.11
C ASN A 57 16.24 8.20 2.26
N HIS A 58 15.78 6.94 2.18
CA HIS A 58 16.40 5.92 1.36
C HIS A 58 15.86 5.90 -0.07
N THR A 59 16.78 5.69 -1.02
CA THR A 59 16.43 5.48 -2.43
C THR A 59 16.21 4.01 -2.72
N PHE A 60 14.96 3.60 -2.92
CA PHE A 60 14.58 2.27 -3.40
C PHE A 60 13.45 2.32 -4.44
N SER A 61 13.16 1.18 -5.08
CA SER A 61 12.08 1.05 -6.07
C SER A 61 10.72 1.49 -5.50
N PRO A 62 9.86 2.17 -6.29
CA PRO A 62 8.55 2.61 -5.82
C PRO A 62 7.73 1.48 -5.21
N CYS A 63 7.09 1.74 -4.07
CA CYS A 63 6.28 0.76 -3.35
C CYS A 63 5.32 1.42 -2.35
N TYR A 64 4.44 0.60 -1.80
CA TYR A 64 3.61 0.94 -0.64
C TYR A 64 4.19 0.28 0.60
N VAL A 65 4.32 1.04 1.68
CA VAL A 65 4.83 0.56 2.98
C VAL A 65 3.75 0.76 4.03
N ILE A 66 3.52 -0.26 4.85
CA ILE A 66 2.60 -0.21 5.99
C ILE A 66 3.40 -0.52 7.25
N LEU A 67 3.40 0.39 8.22
CA LEU A 67 4.08 0.25 9.51
C LEU A 67 3.03 0.38 10.62
N SER A 68 3.09 -0.46 11.65
CA SER A 68 2.16 -0.41 12.78
C SER A 68 2.89 -0.67 14.09
N ASP A 69 2.57 0.11 15.12
CA ASP A 69 3.02 -0.11 16.51
C ASP A 69 1.91 -0.70 17.39
N GLY A 70 0.73 -0.97 16.82
CA GLY A 70 -0.46 -1.47 17.51
C GLY A 70 -1.36 -0.39 18.11
N PHE A 71 -0.89 0.85 18.15
CA PHE A 71 -1.68 2.01 18.57
C PHE A 71 -2.05 2.91 17.38
N SER A 72 -1.16 2.96 16.39
CA SER A 72 -1.35 3.66 15.13
C SER A 72 -0.69 2.91 13.98
N THR A 73 -1.27 3.07 12.80
CA THR A 73 -0.72 2.50 11.56
C THR A 73 -0.43 3.61 10.58
N LEU A 74 0.77 3.58 10.01
CA LEU A 74 1.28 4.51 9.01
C LEU A 74 1.35 3.80 7.66
N VAL A 75 0.80 4.43 6.63
CA VAL A 75 0.89 4.03 5.24
C VAL A 75 1.73 5.04 4.47
N MET A 76 2.76 4.57 3.79
CA MET A 76 3.63 5.39 2.96
C MET A 76 3.57 4.95 1.49
N GLU A 77 3.20 5.88 0.62
CA GLU A 77 3.36 5.77 -0.83
C GLU A 77 4.73 6.31 -1.22
N LYS A 78 5.69 5.42 -1.43
CA LYS A 78 7.08 5.76 -1.66
C LYS A 78 7.42 5.68 -3.14
N ASP A 79 7.99 6.76 -3.65
CA ASP A 79 8.72 6.81 -4.91
C ASP A 79 10.24 6.83 -4.64
N GLN A 80 11.07 6.90 -5.69
CA GLN A 80 12.54 6.92 -5.50
C GLN A 80 13.01 8.06 -4.58
N HIS A 81 12.36 9.22 -4.65
CA HIS A 81 12.78 10.44 -3.95
C HIS A 81 11.66 11.12 -3.13
N ILE A 82 10.40 10.76 -3.37
CA ILE A 82 9.24 11.40 -2.76
C ILE A 82 8.48 10.35 -1.96
N SER A 83 7.93 10.74 -0.82
CA SER A 83 7.09 9.89 0.02
C SER A 83 5.82 10.67 0.37
N TYR A 84 4.66 10.04 0.22
CA TYR A 84 3.41 10.52 0.82
C TYR A 84 3.05 9.62 1.98
N VAL A 85 2.68 10.21 3.11
CA VAL A 85 2.44 9.47 4.35
C VAL A 85 1.04 9.80 4.86
N ARG A 86 0.29 8.76 5.23
CA ARG A 86 -0.99 8.84 5.93
C ARG A 86 -0.92 7.97 7.17
N SER A 87 -1.65 8.31 8.22
CA SER A 87 -1.71 7.49 9.43
C SER A 87 -3.11 7.44 10.00
N SER A 88 -3.44 6.38 10.73
CA SER A 88 -4.70 6.27 11.46
C SER A 88 -4.50 5.48 12.75
N PRO A 89 -5.09 5.93 13.88
CA PRO A 89 -5.11 5.19 15.15
C PRO A 89 -6.23 4.15 15.23
N SER A 90 -6.98 3.94 14.13
CA SER A 90 -8.14 3.03 14.13
C SER A 90 -8.07 2.07 12.96
N PHE A 91 -8.39 2.55 11.77
CA PHE A 91 -8.40 1.76 10.55
C PHE A 91 -7.78 2.54 9.40
N ILE A 92 -6.95 1.86 8.61
CA ILE A 92 -6.37 2.38 7.38
C ILE A 92 -6.15 1.22 6.41
N VAL A 93 -6.45 1.48 5.15
CA VAL A 93 -6.30 0.50 4.07
C VAL A 93 -5.32 1.04 3.04
N GLN A 94 -4.53 0.13 2.49
CA GLN A 94 -3.68 0.38 1.33
C GLN A 94 -3.65 -0.88 0.47
N THR A 95 -3.94 -0.72 -0.81
CA THR A 95 -3.79 -1.76 -1.82
C THR A 95 -2.67 -1.33 -2.78
N ASN A 96 -2.83 -1.54 -4.08
CA ASN A 96 -1.81 -1.31 -5.10
C ASN A 96 -2.08 -0.03 -5.93
N HIS A 97 -2.69 0.99 -5.34
CA HIS A 97 -2.93 2.26 -6.01
C HIS A 97 -2.67 3.46 -5.10
N ASP A 98 -2.44 4.61 -5.71
CA ASP A 98 -2.19 5.87 -5.02
C ASP A 98 -3.51 6.42 -4.48
N ILE A 99 -3.63 6.44 -3.15
CA ILE A 99 -4.80 6.95 -2.47
C ILE A 99 -4.67 8.44 -2.28
N PHE A 100 -3.46 8.96 -2.02
CA PHE A 100 -3.24 10.40 -1.86
C PHE A 100 -3.68 11.18 -3.10
N LEU A 101 -3.24 10.75 -4.29
CA LEU A 101 -3.64 11.38 -5.54
C LEU A 101 -5.13 11.17 -5.84
N TRP A 102 -5.67 9.98 -5.55
CA TRP A 102 -7.09 9.69 -5.78
C TRP A 102 -7.99 10.51 -4.85
N GLN A 103 -7.70 10.62 -3.55
CA GLN A 103 -8.46 11.41 -2.58
C GLN A 103 -8.31 12.91 -2.84
N ALA A 104 -7.11 13.39 -3.18
CA ALA A 104 -6.88 14.79 -3.55
C ALA A 104 -7.65 15.20 -4.83
N GLN A 105 -7.67 14.33 -5.86
CA GLN A 105 -8.45 14.55 -7.09
C GLN A 105 -9.95 14.58 -6.82
N ASN A 106 -10.43 13.72 -5.92
CA ASN A 106 -11.85 13.62 -5.57
C ASN A 106 -12.28 14.51 -4.39
N ARG A 107 -11.37 15.36 -3.86
CA ARG A 107 -11.60 16.25 -2.71
C ARG A 107 -12.19 15.54 -1.48
N LEU A 108 -11.78 14.29 -1.24
CA LEU A 108 -12.24 13.51 -0.10
C LEU A 108 -11.37 13.81 1.12
N ALA A 109 -11.99 14.04 2.28
CA ALA A 109 -11.27 14.08 3.56
C ALA A 109 -10.72 12.69 3.91
N ASP A 110 -9.72 12.64 4.79
CA ASP A 110 -9.34 11.36 5.41
C ASP A 110 -10.48 10.81 6.28
N HIS A 111 -10.24 9.62 6.83
CA HIS A 111 -11.18 8.95 7.72
C HIS A 111 -11.37 9.70 9.07
N ASP A 112 -10.50 10.66 9.41
CA ASP A 112 -10.58 11.44 10.65
C ASP A 112 -11.14 12.87 10.47
N GLY A 113 -11.42 13.26 9.23
CA GLY A 113 -12.02 14.55 8.88
C GLY A 113 -11.01 15.69 8.72
N SER A 114 -9.70 15.40 8.78
CA SER A 114 -8.66 16.38 8.55
C SER A 114 -8.50 16.68 7.05
N PRO A 115 -8.36 17.96 6.66
CA PRO A 115 -8.01 18.31 5.28
C PRO A 115 -6.56 17.96 4.99
N PHE A 116 -6.31 17.27 3.87
CA PHE A 116 -4.95 16.99 3.43
C PHE A 116 -4.23 18.26 2.94
N PRO A 117 -2.91 18.39 3.15
CA PRO A 117 -2.12 19.44 2.51
C PRO A 117 -2.23 19.31 0.99
N VAL A 118 -2.71 20.37 0.33
CA VAL A 118 -2.84 20.43 -1.14
C VAL A 118 -1.45 20.58 -1.76
N PRO A 119 -0.93 19.61 -2.54
CA PRO A 119 0.21 19.88 -3.40
C PRO A 119 -0.28 20.68 -4.61
N GLN A 120 0.49 21.70 -5.01
CA GLN A 120 0.24 22.41 -6.25
C GLN A 120 0.28 21.44 -7.45
N LEU A 121 -0.80 21.43 -8.22
CA LEU A 121 -1.01 20.64 -9.43
C LEU A 121 0.00 21.06 -10.52
N ASN A 122 0.72 20.12 -11.14
CA ASN A 122 1.34 20.36 -12.44
C ASN A 122 0.37 19.88 -13.55
N PRO A 123 0.18 20.64 -14.66
CA PRO A 123 -0.94 20.50 -15.57
C PRO A 123 -0.60 19.54 -16.70
N TYR A 124 -1.34 18.44 -16.82
CA TYR A 124 -1.42 17.73 -18.10
C TYR A 124 -2.88 17.45 -18.44
N PRO A 125 -3.31 17.72 -19.68
CA PRO A 125 -4.69 17.53 -20.11
C PRO A 125 -4.99 16.05 -20.32
N ALA A 126 -6.28 15.70 -20.19
CA ALA A 126 -6.79 14.38 -20.49
C ALA A 126 -6.51 13.99 -21.96
N PRO A 127 -6.24 12.70 -22.25
CA PRO A 127 -6.00 12.25 -23.61
C PRO A 127 -7.29 12.33 -24.47
N PRO A 128 -7.18 12.60 -25.79
CA PRO A 128 -8.33 12.74 -26.66
C PRO A 128 -8.98 11.38 -26.98
N SER A 129 -10.30 11.40 -27.14
CA SER A 129 -11.10 10.26 -27.56
C SER A 129 -10.75 9.81 -28.98
N GLY A 130 -10.33 8.55 -29.14
CA GLY A 130 -10.30 7.87 -30.44
C GLY A 130 -8.95 7.51 -31.08
N SER A 131 -7.91 7.13 -30.31
CA SER A 131 -6.68 6.58 -30.92
C SER A 131 -6.68 5.04 -30.95
N ALA A 132 -6.25 4.51 -32.10
CA ALA A 132 -6.42 3.14 -32.55
C ALA A 132 -5.93 2.06 -31.57
N TYR A 133 -6.82 1.12 -31.26
CA TYR A 133 -6.53 -0.16 -30.64
C TYR A 133 -5.82 -1.05 -31.65
N ASN A 134 -4.51 -1.31 -31.48
CA ASN A 134 -3.78 -2.53 -31.90
C ASN A 134 -2.25 -2.28 -31.83
N GLY A 135 -1.72 -2.08 -30.62
CA GLY A 135 -0.27 -2.03 -30.38
C GLY A 135 0.09 -2.61 -29.01
N PRO A 136 1.30 -3.16 -28.82
CA PRO A 136 1.72 -3.78 -27.55
C PRO A 136 1.66 -2.83 -26.33
N GLY A 137 1.74 -1.51 -26.53
CA GLY A 137 1.53 -0.51 -25.47
C GLY A 137 0.07 -0.37 -24.99
N VAL A 138 -0.89 -0.88 -25.77
CA VAL A 138 -2.31 -0.90 -25.40
C VAL A 138 -2.55 -1.99 -24.35
N PHE A 139 -1.96 -3.18 -24.49
CA PHE A 139 -2.05 -4.25 -23.50
C PHE A 139 -1.46 -3.84 -22.14
N GLU A 140 -0.29 -3.21 -22.14
CA GLU A 140 0.34 -2.71 -20.91
C GLU A 140 -0.51 -1.63 -20.23
N LYS A 141 -1.09 -0.70 -20.99
CA LYS A 141 -1.99 0.34 -20.47
C LYS A 141 -3.29 -0.25 -19.93
N TYR A 142 -3.87 -1.24 -20.59
CA TYR A 142 -5.06 -1.94 -20.11
C TYR A 142 -4.75 -2.75 -18.86
N GLN A 143 -3.66 -3.50 -18.82
CA GLN A 143 -3.26 -4.26 -17.65
C GLN A 143 -3.03 -3.34 -16.45
N GLN A 144 -2.40 -2.17 -16.65
CA GLN A 144 -2.27 -1.15 -15.61
C GLN A 144 -3.61 -0.56 -15.17
N TYR A 145 -4.55 -0.37 -16.10
CA TYR A 145 -5.89 0.14 -15.84
C TYR A 145 -6.73 -0.86 -15.03
N TRP A 146 -6.84 -2.11 -15.48
CA TRP A 146 -7.56 -3.18 -14.78
C TRP A 146 -6.95 -3.47 -13.41
N SER A 147 -5.62 -3.54 -13.32
CA SER A 147 -4.93 -3.68 -12.02
C SER A 147 -5.23 -2.53 -11.06
N ARG A 148 -5.49 -1.32 -11.60
CA ARG A 148 -5.86 -0.16 -10.80
C ARG A 148 -7.32 -0.23 -10.34
N GLU A 149 -8.25 -0.61 -11.21
CA GLU A 149 -9.66 -0.82 -10.83
C GLU A 149 -9.80 -1.92 -9.78
N ASP A 150 -9.21 -3.10 -10.00
CA ASP A 150 -9.20 -4.20 -9.02
C ASP A 150 -8.62 -3.76 -7.66
N SER A 151 -7.58 -2.93 -7.69
CA SER A 151 -6.96 -2.37 -6.50
C SER A 151 -7.88 -1.39 -5.76
N ILE A 152 -8.67 -0.60 -6.48
CA ILE A 152 -9.66 0.33 -5.93
C ILE A 152 -10.85 -0.45 -5.36
N ASP A 153 -11.33 -1.49 -6.04
CA ASP A 153 -12.46 -2.30 -5.58
C ASP A 153 -12.13 -3.04 -4.28
N ARG A 154 -10.93 -3.62 -4.19
CA ARG A 154 -10.42 -4.21 -2.93
C ARG A 154 -10.36 -3.18 -1.80
N TYR A 155 -9.93 -1.97 -2.10
CA TYR A 155 -9.87 -0.89 -1.11
C TYR A 155 -11.26 -0.49 -0.63
N ASN A 156 -12.19 -0.24 -1.55
CA ASN A 156 -13.57 0.16 -1.23
C ASN A 156 -14.29 -0.94 -0.46
N SER A 157 -14.14 -2.21 -0.84
CA SER A 157 -14.74 -3.35 -0.13
C SER A 157 -14.32 -3.40 1.35
N LEU A 158 -13.03 -3.17 1.65
CA LEU A 158 -12.53 -3.13 3.03
C LEU A 158 -13.06 -1.90 3.78
N LEU A 159 -13.13 -0.74 3.11
CA LEU A 159 -13.64 0.49 3.71
C LEU A 159 -15.13 0.38 4.04
N GLU A 160 -15.94 -0.16 3.13
CA GLU A 160 -17.37 -0.37 3.34
C GLU A 160 -17.64 -1.32 4.50
N LYS A 161 -16.89 -2.43 4.60
CA LYS A 161 -17.01 -3.37 5.72
C LYS A 161 -16.67 -2.72 7.06
N TRP A 162 -15.64 -1.88 7.10
CA TRP A 162 -15.30 -1.10 8.29
C TRP A 162 -16.38 -0.07 8.64
N MET A 163 -16.90 0.65 7.65
CA MET A 163 -17.97 1.65 7.85
C MET A 163 -19.29 1.03 8.30
N ALA A 164 -19.54 -0.24 7.95
CA ALA A 164 -20.71 -0.98 8.38
C ALA A 164 -20.66 -1.41 9.86
N ILE A 165 -19.51 -1.29 10.54
CA ILE A 165 -19.42 -1.59 11.98
C ILE A 165 -20.28 -0.59 12.76
N PRO A 166 -21.25 -1.07 13.58
CA PRO A 166 -22.06 -0.19 14.40
C PRO A 166 -21.21 0.65 15.34
N LYS A 167 -21.38 1.98 15.28
CA LYS A 167 -20.79 2.89 16.27
C LYS A 167 -21.69 2.86 17.51
N GLY A 168 -21.28 2.09 18.52
CA GLY A 168 -21.91 2.18 19.85
C GLY A 168 -21.80 3.59 20.41
N ILE A 169 -22.77 4.00 21.23
CA ILE A 169 -22.78 5.35 21.83
C ILE A 169 -21.52 5.51 22.70
N GLY A 170 -20.64 6.44 22.30
CA GLY A 170 -19.40 6.73 23.03
C GLY A 170 -18.25 5.73 22.83
N THR A 171 -18.42 4.68 22.04
CA THR A 171 -17.37 3.69 21.77
C THR A 171 -16.76 3.89 20.38
N LYS A 172 -15.43 3.81 20.29
CA LYS A 172 -14.75 3.78 18.98
C LYS A 172 -15.13 2.48 18.25
N PRO A 173 -15.36 2.51 16.92
CA PRO A 173 -15.57 1.29 16.15
C PRO A 173 -14.36 0.37 16.31
N SER A 174 -14.65 -0.93 16.45
CA SER A 174 -13.65 -1.99 16.60
C SER A 174 -14.15 -3.23 15.86
N ALA A 175 -13.24 -3.94 15.20
CA ALA A 175 -13.52 -5.17 14.48
C ALA A 175 -12.91 -6.34 15.25
N GLU A 176 -13.65 -7.43 15.39
CA GLU A 176 -13.09 -8.66 15.96
C GLU A 176 -12.20 -9.36 14.93
N ILE A 177 -11.31 -10.23 15.40
CA ILE A 177 -10.37 -10.93 14.51
C ILE A 177 -11.11 -11.78 13.45
N GLU A 178 -12.26 -12.35 13.80
CA GLU A 178 -13.08 -13.14 12.88
C GLU A 178 -13.76 -12.27 11.81
N ASP A 179 -14.14 -11.04 12.13
CA ASP A 179 -14.65 -10.08 11.15
C ASP A 179 -13.56 -9.79 10.11
N VAL A 180 -12.35 -9.44 10.57
CA VAL A 180 -11.23 -9.12 9.67
C VAL A 180 -10.86 -10.32 8.80
N LYS A 181 -10.83 -11.55 9.36
CA LYS A 181 -10.63 -12.78 8.58
C LYS A 181 -11.71 -12.94 7.51
N SER A 182 -12.98 -12.71 7.84
CA SER A 182 -14.06 -12.77 6.87
C SER A 182 -13.89 -11.72 5.76
N TRP A 183 -13.44 -10.52 6.10
CA TRP A 183 -13.26 -9.45 5.13
C TRP A 183 -12.15 -9.77 4.14
N ILE A 184 -10.97 -10.19 4.62
CA ILE A 184 -9.82 -10.48 3.77
C ILE A 184 -9.97 -11.78 2.96
N ARG A 185 -10.83 -12.72 3.39
CA ARG A 185 -11.21 -13.90 2.60
C ARG A 185 -12.23 -13.61 1.51
N SER A 186 -13.03 -12.55 1.68
CA SER A 186 -14.12 -12.24 0.75
C SER A 186 -13.61 -11.59 -0.52
N GLU A 187 -14.25 -11.88 -1.65
CA GLU A 187 -14.01 -11.15 -2.89
C GLU A 187 -14.42 -9.66 -2.71
N PRO A 188 -13.71 -8.73 -3.37
CA PRO A 188 -12.56 -8.95 -4.24
C PRO A 188 -11.21 -9.02 -3.49
N VAL A 189 -11.21 -8.89 -2.16
CA VAL A 189 -9.99 -8.75 -1.34
C VAL A 189 -9.14 -10.02 -1.40
N GLY A 190 -9.73 -11.14 -1.02
CA GLY A 190 -9.15 -12.47 -1.16
C GLY A 190 -9.63 -13.10 -2.46
N ASN A 191 -8.71 -13.27 -3.41
CA ASN A 191 -8.97 -13.72 -4.77
C ASN A 191 -7.98 -14.82 -5.21
N THR A 192 -8.04 -15.27 -6.47
CA THR A 192 -7.17 -16.34 -7.01
C THR A 192 -5.68 -15.98 -7.06
N GLN A 193 -5.33 -14.69 -7.00
CA GLN A 193 -3.95 -14.22 -6.93
C GLN A 193 -3.42 -14.13 -5.49
N THR A 194 -4.27 -14.40 -4.49
CA THR A 194 -3.88 -14.36 -3.09
C THR A 194 -3.10 -15.62 -2.73
N HIS A 195 -1.81 -15.49 -2.42
CA HIS A 195 -0.99 -16.62 -2.00
C HIS A 195 -1.16 -16.96 -0.51
N PHE A 196 -1.27 -15.94 0.33
CA PHE A 196 -1.50 -16.07 1.76
C PHE A 196 -2.15 -14.82 2.34
N MET A 197 -2.78 -14.97 3.50
CA MET A 197 -3.37 -13.91 4.30
C MET A 197 -2.80 -14.00 5.72
N CYS A 198 -2.52 -12.87 6.36
CA CYS A 198 -1.86 -12.82 7.66
C CYS A 198 -2.46 -11.72 8.53
N LEU A 199 -2.67 -12.02 9.81
CA LEU A 199 -3.01 -11.06 10.85
C LEU A 199 -1.94 -11.09 11.94
N MET A 200 -1.43 -9.92 12.30
CA MET A 200 -0.32 -9.75 13.24
C MET A 200 -0.75 -8.83 14.40
N ASP A 201 -0.20 -9.08 15.59
CA ASP A 201 -0.33 -8.23 16.77
C ASP A 201 1.05 -7.60 17.07
N PRO A 202 1.29 -6.35 16.65
CA PRO A 202 2.60 -5.71 16.83
C PRO A 202 2.93 -5.40 18.30
N VAL A 203 1.92 -5.30 19.18
CA VAL A 203 2.15 -5.07 20.62
C VAL A 203 2.73 -6.33 21.26
N LYS A 204 2.20 -7.50 20.89
CA LYS A 204 2.69 -8.79 21.36
C LYS A 204 3.88 -9.33 20.55
N GLY A 205 4.10 -8.81 19.35
CA GLY A 205 5.08 -9.34 18.40
C GLY A 205 4.69 -10.71 17.85
N GLU A 206 3.40 -11.02 17.75
CA GLU A 206 2.88 -12.34 17.36
C GLU A 206 2.21 -12.34 15.98
N ILE A 207 2.34 -13.44 15.26
CA ILE A 207 1.46 -13.78 14.14
C ILE A 207 0.21 -14.44 14.74
N ARG A 208 -0.92 -13.73 14.71
CA ARG A 208 -2.19 -14.19 15.31
C ARG A 208 -2.90 -15.22 14.45
N TRP A 209 -2.73 -15.12 13.13
CA TRP A 209 -3.30 -16.04 12.17
C TRP A 209 -2.58 -15.92 10.82
N LEU A 210 -2.39 -17.06 10.16
CA LEU A 210 -1.79 -17.19 8.84
C LEU A 210 -2.54 -18.27 8.07
N GLU A 211 -2.92 -17.97 6.84
CA GLU A 211 -3.68 -18.88 5.99
C GLU A 211 -3.18 -18.81 4.55
N ARG A 212 -3.12 -19.97 3.88
CA ARG A 212 -2.84 -20.06 2.44
C ARG A 212 -4.08 -19.60 1.66
N GLY A 213 -3.88 -18.81 0.61
CA GLY A 213 -4.99 -18.41 -0.25
C GLY A 213 -5.53 -19.55 -1.11
N LYS A 214 -6.63 -19.30 -1.82
CA LYS A 214 -7.32 -20.33 -2.59
C LYS A 214 -6.41 -20.86 -3.70
N GLU A 215 -6.25 -22.17 -3.81
CA GLU A 215 -5.65 -22.78 -4.99
C GLU A 215 -6.68 -22.81 -6.12
N GLU A 216 -6.28 -22.43 -7.33
CA GLU A 216 -7.07 -22.78 -8.51
C GLU A 216 -7.06 -24.30 -8.62
N ALA A 217 -8.23 -24.93 -8.48
CA ALA A 217 -8.38 -26.31 -8.89
C ALA A 217 -8.22 -26.35 -10.41
N TYR A 218 -7.01 -26.65 -10.89
CA TYR A 218 -6.80 -27.01 -12.29
C TYR A 218 -7.56 -28.31 -12.55
N VAL A 219 -8.80 -28.21 -13.03
CA VAL A 219 -9.61 -29.33 -13.54
C VAL A 219 -9.40 -29.46 -15.03
#